data_AF-A0A920TRF7-F1
#
_entry.id   AF-A0A920TRF7-F1
#
_cell.length_a   1.000
_cell.length_b   1.000
_cell.length_c   1.000
_cell.angle_alpha   90.00
_cell.angle_beta   90.00
_cell.angle_gamma   90.00
#
_symmetry.space_group_name_H-M   'P 1'
#
loop_
_entity.id
_entity.type
_entity.pdbx_description
1 polymer ?
#
loop_
_entity_poly.entity_id
_entity_poly.type
_entity_poly.pdbx_seq_one_letter_code
_entity_poly.pdbx_strand_id
1 'polypeptide(L)' 'MFGPCATGVYDIPAAYSNVKAVFTNTAPVDAYRGAGRPEATYTIERLVEKAAMELGIDRTEIRKKKIFPKKFSF' A
#
# COMPACT_ATOMS: atom_id res chain seq x y z
N MET A 1 -5.91 -5.48 8.77
CA MET A 1 -4.45 -5.26 8.87
C MET A 1 -3.99 -4.27 7.78
N PHE A 2 -4.42 -3.00 7.84
CA PHE A 2 -4.15 -2.04 6.75
C PHE A 2 -2.87 -1.24 6.98
N GLY A 3 -2.73 -0.61 8.16
CA GLY A 3 -1.61 0.29 8.48
C GLY A 3 -0.21 -0.29 8.23
N PRO A 4 0.14 -1.47 8.76
CA PRO A 4 1.48 -2.06 8.58
C PRO A 4 1.86 -2.38 7.13
N CYS A 5 0.88 -2.46 6.23
CA CYS A 5 1.08 -2.78 4.81
C CYS A 5 0.84 -1.59 3.90
N ALA A 6 0.54 -0.40 4.45
CA ALA A 6 0.17 0.78 3.68
C ALA A 6 1.30 1.29 2.78
N THR A 7 2.57 1.06 3.15
CA THR A 7 3.75 1.40 2.34
C THR A 7 4.18 0.28 1.38
N GLY A 8 3.55 -0.91 1.48
CA GLY A 8 3.90 -2.06 0.67
C GLY A 8 5.38 -2.42 0.76
N VAL A 9 6.00 -2.60 -0.40
CA VAL A 9 7.46 -2.85 -0.54
C VAL A 9 8.26 -1.57 -0.74
N TYR A 10 7.64 -0.39 -0.64
CA TYR A 10 8.31 0.86 -0.98
C TYR A 10 8.95 1.50 0.25
N ASP A 11 10.17 2.00 0.09
CA ASP A 11 10.84 2.80 1.11
C ASP A 11 10.22 4.20 1.19
N ILE A 12 9.21 4.33 2.05
CA ILE A 12 8.44 5.55 2.29
C ILE A 12 8.70 5.97 3.74
N PRO A 13 9.40 7.10 3.98
CA PRO A 13 9.88 7.47 5.32
C PRO A 13 8.76 7.83 6.30
N ALA A 14 7.61 8.27 5.79
CA ALA A 14 6.46 8.62 6.60
C ALA A 14 5.16 8.23 5.87
N ALA A 15 4.29 7.52 6.57
CA ALA A 15 2.96 7.16 6.10
C ALA A 15 1.95 7.30 7.24
N TYR A 16 0.77 7.80 6.91
CA TYR A 16 -0.36 7.91 7.83
C TYR A 16 -1.56 7.23 7.20
N SER A 17 -2.28 6.41 7.99
CA SER A 17 -3.51 5.76 7.57
C SER A 17 -4.57 5.97 8.64
N ASN A 18 -5.74 6.45 8.22
CA ASN A 18 -6.93 6.51 9.04
C ASN A 18 -7.93 5.48 8.50
N VAL A 19 -8.43 4.58 9.36
CA VAL A 19 -9.35 3.53 8.97
C VAL A 19 -10.58 3.62 9.85
N LYS A 20 -11.75 3.66 9.21
CA LYS A 20 -13.05 3.67 9.90
C LYS A 20 -13.82 2.40 9.55
N ALA A 21 -14.19 1.65 10.58
CA ALA A 21 -15.15 0.56 10.43
C ALA A 21 -16.58 1.13 10.49
N VAL A 22 -17.46 0.65 9.63
CA VAL A 22 -18.87 1.07 9.56
C VAL A 22 -19.74 -0.17 9.62
N PHE A 23 -20.74 -0.15 10.50
CA PHE A 23 -21.74 -1.22 10.57
C PHE A 23 -22.78 -1.02 9.48
N THR A 24 -23.12 -2.10 8.79
CA THR A 24 -24.14 -2.15 7.75
C THR A 24 -25.07 -3.32 8.02
N ASN A 25 -26.31 -3.23 7.53
CA ASN A 25 -27.33 -4.28 7.71
C ASN A 25 -27.13 -5.49 6.75
N THR A 26 -25.90 -5.70 6.28
CA THR A 26 -25.52 -6.81 5.39
C THR A 26 -24.88 -7.94 6.18
N ALA A 27 -24.63 -9.08 5.54
CA ALA A 27 -23.88 -10.16 6.16
C ALA A 27 -22.52 -9.65 6.71
N PRO A 28 -22.11 -10.07 7.92
CA PRO A 28 -20.88 -9.61 8.53
C PRO A 28 -19.67 -10.05 7.71
N VAL A 29 -18.70 -9.15 7.56
CA VAL A 29 -17.43 -9.42 6.88
C VAL A 29 -16.45 -10.00 7.89
N ASP A 30 -15.70 -11.02 7.47
CA ASP A 30 -14.64 -11.65 8.25
C ASP A 30 -13.32 -11.71 7.44
N ALA A 31 -12.25 -12.16 8.08
CA ALA A 31 -10.94 -12.33 7.48
C ALA A 31 -11.01 -13.23 6.24
N TYR A 32 -10.79 -12.61 5.09
CA TYR A 32 -10.65 -13.32 3.82
C TYR A 32 -9.23 -13.11 3.26
N ARG A 33 -8.69 -14.15 2.60
CA ARG A 33 -7.32 -14.30 2.06
C ARG A 33 -6.48 -13.01 2.06
N GLY A 34 -5.66 -12.83 3.10
CA GLY A 34 -4.77 -11.68 3.27
C GLY A 34 -5.26 -10.60 4.23
N ALA A 35 -6.53 -10.60 4.64
CA ALA A 35 -7.09 -9.84 5.75
C ALA A 35 -6.75 -8.33 5.78
N GLY A 36 -7.12 -7.59 4.73
CA GLY A 36 -6.84 -6.15 4.60
C GLY A 36 -5.54 -5.83 3.85
N ARG A 37 -4.68 -6.84 3.62
CA ARG A 37 -3.46 -6.67 2.82
C ARG A 37 -3.75 -6.43 1.35
N PRO A 38 -4.66 -7.17 0.68
CA PRO A 38 -4.97 -6.91 -0.73
C PRO A 38 -5.38 -5.46 -0.99
N GLU A 39 -6.16 -4.87 -0.09
CA GLU A 39 -6.66 -3.50 -0.16
C GLU A 39 -5.54 -2.48 0.04
N ALA A 40 -4.65 -2.72 1.00
CA ALA A 40 -3.46 -1.89 1.22
C ALA A 40 -2.51 -1.93 0.02
N THR A 41 -2.21 -3.13 -0.50
CA THR A 41 -1.35 -3.34 -1.66
C THR A 41 -1.93 -2.67 -2.91
N TYR A 42 -3.23 -2.82 -3.15
CA TYR A 42 -3.89 -2.15 -4.27
C TYR A 42 -3.75 -0.62 -4.18
N THR A 43 -3.95 -0.06 -2.99
CA THR A 43 -3.86 1.38 -2.75
C THR A 43 -2.47 1.91 -3.09
N ILE A 44 -1.41 1.29 -2.56
CA ILE A 44 -0.04 1.77 -2.78
C ILE A 44 0.43 1.57 -4.22
N GLU A 45 0.10 0.44 -4.86
CA GLU A 45 0.46 0.20 -6.27
C GLU A 45 -0.21 1.21 -7.19
N ARG A 46 -1.47 1.59 -6.93
CA ARG A 46 -2.16 2.65 -7.67
C ARG A 46 -1.52 4.03 -7.47
N LEU A 47 -1.04 4.33 -6.27
CA LEU A 47 -0.34 5.59 -6.00
C LEU A 47 1.00 5.64 -6.73
N VAL A 48 1.78 4.56 -6.71
CA VAL A 48 3.06 4.47 -7.44
C VAL A 48 2.85 4.59 -8.95
N GLU A 49 1.81 3.94 -9.47
CA GLU A 49 1.45 4.05 -10.88
C GLU A 49 1.12 5.49 -11.28
N LYS A 50 0.32 6.18 -10.46
CA LYS A 50 -0.06 7.58 -10.70
C LYS A 50 1.16 8.49 -10.64
N ALA A 51 2.05 8.28 -9.67
CA ALA A 51 3.30 9.02 -9.58
C ALA A 51 4.19 8.83 -10.83
N ALA A 52 4.22 7.61 -11.40
CA ALA A 52 4.93 7.34 -12.66
C ALA A 52 4.40 8.20 -13.81
N MET A 53 3.07 8.25 -13.96
CA MET A 53 2.40 9.03 -14.99
C MET A 53 2.67 10.53 -14.86
N GLU A 54 2.55 11.07 -13.65
CA GLU A 54 2.74 12.51 -13.39
C GLU A 54 4.19 12.95 -13.57
N LEU A 55 5.16 12.08 -13.26
CA LEU A 55 6.58 12.35 -13.42
C LEU A 55 7.12 12.00 -14.82
N GLY A 56 6.32 11.39 -15.69
CA GLY A 56 6.75 10.93 -17.02
C GLY A 56 7.79 9.82 -16.97
N ILE A 57 7.84 9.04 -15.89
CA ILE A 57 8.80 7.95 -15.68
C ILE A 57 8.13 6.63 -16.06
N ASP A 58 8.89 5.70 -16.63
CA ASP A 58 8.38 4.35 -16.86
C ASP A 58 7.95 3.67 -15.54
N ARG A 59 6.81 2.98 -15.59
CA ARG A 59 6.19 2.33 -14.43
C ARG A 59 7.10 1.26 -13.82
N THR A 60 7.90 0.59 -14.65
CA THR A 60 8.84 -0.42 -14.20
C THR A 60 10.02 0.22 -13.46
N GLU A 61 10.49 1.36 -13.96
CA GLU A 61 11.62 2.09 -13.38
C GLU A 61 11.30 2.68 -12.01
N ILE A 62 10.12 3.31 -11.86
CA ILE A 62 9.73 3.89 -10.56
C ILE A 62 9.58 2.81 -9.49
N ARG A 63 9.07 1.63 -9.87
CA ARG A 63 8.98 0.48 -8.96
C ARG A 63 10.40 0.04 -8.58
N LYS A 64 11.27 -0.24 -9.57
CA LYS A 64 12.65 -0.67 -9.31
C LYS A 64 13.47 0.28 -8.43
N LYS A 65 13.27 1.60 -8.55
CA LYS A 65 14.04 2.61 -7.80
C LYS A 65 13.84 2.56 -6.27
N LYS A 66 12.73 2.01 -5.75
CA LYS A 66 12.36 2.16 -4.33
C LYS A 66 11.84 0.88 -3.63
N ILE A 67 12.15 -0.33 -4.11
CA ILE A 67 11.61 -1.61 -3.56
C ILE A 67 12.27 -2.09 -2.25
N PHE A 68 13.40 -1.53 -1.82
CA PHE A 68 14.06 -2.00 -0.60
C PHE A 68 14.53 -0.84 0.29
N PRO A 69 14.24 -0.87 1.60
CA PRO A 69 14.90 0.02 2.53
C PRO A 69 16.41 -0.25 2.47
N LYS A 70 17.22 0.78 2.20
CA LYS A 70 18.69 0.67 2.16
C LYS A 70 19.31 0.35 3.52
N LYS A 71 18.52 0.40 4.60
CA LYS A 71 18.90 0.03 5.95
C LYS A 71 17.99 -1.08 6.45
N PHE A 72 18.52 -2.30 6.50
CA PHE A 72 18.04 -3.33 7.40
C PHE A 72 18.54 -2.94 8.80
N SER A 73 17.73 -2.25 9.60
CA SER A 73 18.07 -2.01 11.00
C SER A 73 17.65 -3.25 11.79
N PHE A 74 18.61 -4.12 12.08
CA PHE A 74 18.58 -4.90 13.32
C PHE A 74 19.09 -4.03 14.47
#